data_AF-A0A2E7R583-F1
#
_entry.id   AF-A0A2E7R583-F1
#
_cell.length_a   1.000
_cell.length_b   1.000
_cell.length_c   1.000
_cell.angle_alpha   90.00
_cell.angle_beta   90.00
_cell.angle_gamma   90.00
#
_symmetry.space_group_name_H-M   'P 1'
#
loop_
_entity.id
_entity.type
_entity.pdbx_description
1 polymer ?
#
loop_
_entity_poly.entity_id
_entity_poly.type
_entity_poly.pdbx_seq_one_letter_code
_entity_poly.pdbx_strand_id
1 'polypeptide(L)'
;MKILKLLNKKYLLIFIIFFLLFSLNLRADDEPIDIWNLEKKVEQNSSVTVSENDESNEIKIDINKNDPNSAINTIYSDPLGENKISIVGLYDPEDHGLNIDMWSNSDGNEIKLILNKLDKTNLSKDSNEILDIALLTNSYLPKENITEEKFIDFKLKYLIKNNDKNLIKSYLIKNEKNIYNSKLIKFYINDYAENSELENACKIFDEVKYFGNDYINKFQIYCLIDQKKREEAQLLFDLNKETGLEDDFYENKFNFLMEYIEKADGKISDKNILNFHLSHRTNSDFTYQPNKNTPKFIWRYLSSSNLLENIDTINLEDAEKISLIEKATHEQNYEEKELFELYKRFQFNINQLLNVKDSYKLLQNYEGRALLYQRLILTQDINQLLDLSYKLKDSFIKDNIENAFNIELKKILNNIDKEDVPSNYSSFYVYNLTTPILEKKNIKINNKIIHQSKLLKYFEDQNDVKKAEDDLNKLLKSIKKNKDYNVSIKDLILLESLVSDGVVIKKKYKNMFQFDQSNVPTDIQLLINNNEVGMVLLRMVEIIGEDDLENLDSDTLYFMSTILNHLNLDSIRNHILLKVLPLKI
;
A
#
# COMPACT_ATOMS: atom_id res chain seq x y z
N MET A 1 30.10 31.01 42.29
CA MET A 1 31.56 30.97 42.56
C MET A 1 32.02 29.53 42.40
N LYS A 2 32.83 29.27 41.35
CA LYS A 2 33.79 28.14 41.14
C LYS A 2 33.23 26.72 41.42
N ILE A 3 33.19 25.78 40.47
CA ILE A 3 34.35 25.24 39.73
C ILE A 3 33.85 24.67 38.39
N LEU A 4 34.13 25.40 37.30
CA LEU A 4 34.18 24.90 35.94
C LEU A 4 35.65 24.53 35.69
N LYS A 5 36.01 23.26 35.84
CA LYS A 5 37.34 22.75 35.45
C LYS A 5 37.21 21.31 35.01
N LEU A 6 37.08 21.11 33.70
CA LEU A 6 37.72 20.04 32.92
C LEU A 6 37.25 20.11 31.47
N LEU A 7 37.57 21.21 30.77
CA LEU A 7 37.75 21.13 29.31
C LEU A 7 39.25 21.13 29.04
N ASN A 8 39.73 20.00 28.56
CA ASN A 8 41.12 19.78 28.21
C ASN A 8 41.51 20.72 27.06
N LYS A 9 42.45 21.65 27.31
CA LYS A 9 42.87 22.71 26.37
C LYS A 9 43.27 22.20 24.98
N LYS A 10 43.73 20.95 24.85
CA LYS A 10 44.08 20.36 23.55
C LYS A 10 42.85 20.04 22.69
N TYR A 11 41.75 19.60 23.29
CA TYR A 11 40.52 19.27 22.56
C TYR A 11 39.73 20.51 22.14
N LEU A 12 39.78 21.59 22.94
CA LEU A 12 39.17 22.86 22.56
C LEU A 12 39.87 23.47 21.34
N LEU A 13 41.20 23.35 21.25
CA LEU A 13 41.96 23.81 20.09
C LEU A 13 41.61 23.01 18.83
N ILE A 14 41.45 21.69 18.95
CA ILE A 14 41.02 20.81 17.85
C ILE A 14 39.61 21.19 17.37
N PHE A 15 38.69 21.45 18.30
CA PHE A 15 37.32 21.84 17.98
C PHE A 15 37.26 23.20 17.26
N ILE A 16 38.07 24.17 17.68
CA ILE A 16 38.16 25.49 17.02
C ILE A 16 38.77 25.37 15.61
N ILE A 17 39.80 24.54 15.43
CA ILE A 17 40.40 24.31 14.11
C ILE A 17 39.41 23.60 13.18
N PHE A 18 38.64 22.65 13.69
CA PHE A 18 37.60 21.96 12.91
C PHE A 18 36.48 22.90 12.47
N PHE A 19 36.07 23.83 13.35
CA PHE A 19 35.04 24.82 13.03
C PHE A 19 35.52 25.86 12.01
N LEU A 20 36.78 26.30 12.10
CA LEU A 20 37.39 27.23 11.14
C LEU A 20 37.61 26.63 9.75
N LEU A 21 37.83 25.30 9.65
CA LEU A 21 37.96 24.60 8.38
C LEU A 21 36.62 24.39 7.67
N PHE A 22 35.51 24.27 8.41
CA PHE A 22 34.16 24.14 7.84
C PHE A 22 33.53 25.47 7.42
N SER A 23 34.01 26.61 7.93
CA SER A 23 33.47 27.94 7.59
C SER A 23 34.06 28.58 6.32
N LEU A 24 34.97 27.91 5.60
CA LEU A 24 35.69 28.51 4.47
C LEU A 24 35.18 28.14 3.06
N ASN A 25 34.03 27.45 2.94
CA ASN A 25 33.40 27.15 1.64
C ASN A 25 31.96 27.66 1.51
N LEU A 26 31.70 28.88 1.96
CA LEU A 26 30.53 29.66 1.57
C LEU A 26 31.02 30.99 0.99
N ARG A 27 31.44 30.95 -0.28
CA ARG A 27 31.47 32.15 -1.14
C ARG A 27 30.15 32.15 -1.90
N ALA A 28 29.20 32.92 -1.39
CA ALA A 28 28.10 33.41 -2.21
C ALA A 28 28.66 34.63 -2.99
N ASP A 29 28.67 34.53 -4.32
CA ASP A 29 28.92 35.68 -5.18
C ASP A 29 27.64 36.54 -5.17
N ASP A 30 27.59 37.52 -4.28
CA ASP A 30 26.59 38.60 -4.32
C ASP A 30 27.06 39.68 -5.29
N GLU A 31 26.84 39.47 -6.59
CA GLU A 31 26.65 40.55 -7.55
C GLU A 31 25.22 40.49 -8.09
N PRO A 32 24.39 41.53 -7.93
CA PRO A 32 23.04 41.53 -8.46
C PRO A 32 23.11 41.62 -9.99
N ILE A 33 22.69 40.54 -10.66
CA ILE A 33 22.54 40.49 -12.11
C ILE A 33 21.32 41.34 -12.48
N ASP A 34 21.55 42.42 -13.22
CA ASP A 34 20.51 43.24 -13.82
C ASP A 34 19.83 42.47 -14.97
N ILE A 35 18.60 42.03 -14.74
CA ILE A 35 17.83 41.14 -15.62
C ILE A 35 17.12 41.90 -16.76
N TRP A 36 17.35 43.21 -16.92
CA TRP A 36 16.64 44.06 -17.87
C TRP A 36 17.47 44.55 -19.07
N ASN A 37 18.52 43.82 -19.47
CA ASN A 37 19.15 44.04 -20.79
C ASN A 37 19.81 42.78 -21.34
N LEU A 38 19.08 42.03 -22.17
CA LEU A 38 19.67 41.07 -23.10
C LEU A 38 19.08 41.28 -24.50
N GLU A 39 19.84 41.98 -25.33
CA GLU A 39 19.66 42.00 -26.79
C GLU A 39 19.79 40.57 -27.34
N LYS A 40 18.78 40.15 -28.11
CA LYS A 40 18.77 38.87 -28.82
C LYS A 40 19.87 38.85 -29.89
N LYS A 41 20.88 37.99 -29.73
CA LYS A 41 21.69 37.49 -30.84
C LYS A 41 21.06 36.20 -31.37
N VAL A 42 20.68 36.26 -32.64
CA VAL A 42 20.20 35.13 -33.44
C VAL A 42 21.41 34.35 -33.97
N GLU A 43 21.46 33.06 -33.70
CA GLU A 43 22.19 32.09 -34.52
C GLU A 43 21.22 31.03 -35.06
N GLN A 44 21.37 30.77 -36.35
CA GLN A 44 20.45 30.07 -37.25
C GLN A 44 20.75 28.57 -37.35
N ASN A 45 19.65 27.83 -37.63
CA ASN A 45 19.50 26.53 -38.29
C ASN A 45 19.40 25.30 -37.35
N SER A 46 18.47 24.35 -37.52
CA SER A 46 17.74 23.93 -38.74
C SER A 46 16.35 23.30 -38.44
N SER A 47 15.38 23.74 -39.24
CA SER A 47 14.05 23.19 -39.61
C SER A 47 13.57 21.82 -39.09
N VAL A 48 12.43 21.85 -38.40
CA VAL A 48 11.33 20.88 -38.58
C VAL A 48 10.03 21.69 -38.68
N THR A 49 9.37 21.60 -39.83
CA THR A 49 8.06 22.20 -40.10
C THR A 49 6.96 21.41 -39.40
N VAL A 50 6.24 22.05 -38.48
CA VAL A 50 4.88 21.65 -38.08
C VAL A 50 3.99 22.87 -38.32
N SER A 51 2.93 22.64 -39.08
CA SER A 51 1.93 23.61 -39.51
C SER A 51 1.26 24.32 -38.33
N GLU A 52 1.37 25.65 -38.31
CA GLU A 52 0.62 26.56 -37.45
C GLU A 52 -0.84 26.62 -37.91
N ASN A 53 -1.76 26.42 -36.96
CA ASN A 53 -3.07 27.03 -36.93
C ASN A 53 -3.51 27.01 -35.46
N ASP A 54 -3.13 28.05 -34.72
CA ASP A 54 -3.86 28.49 -33.52
C ASP A 54 -3.74 30.01 -33.45
N GLU A 55 -4.89 30.67 -33.52
CA GLU A 55 -5.04 32.13 -33.46
C GLU A 55 -4.59 32.67 -32.10
N SER A 56 -3.49 33.42 -32.09
CA SER A 56 -3.06 34.21 -30.94
C SER A 56 -3.96 35.44 -30.78
N ASN A 57 -4.84 35.44 -29.78
CA ASN A 57 -5.45 36.67 -29.26
C ASN A 57 -4.43 37.40 -28.37
N GLU A 58 -3.73 38.39 -28.92
CA GLU A 58 -2.95 39.35 -28.15
C GLU A 58 -3.89 40.28 -27.36
N ILE A 59 -3.80 40.25 -26.03
CA ILE A 59 -4.44 41.21 -25.14
C ILE A 59 -3.67 42.53 -25.21
N LYS A 60 -4.28 43.58 -25.79
CA LYS A 60 -3.81 44.96 -25.64
C LYS A 60 -4.27 45.52 -24.30
N ILE A 61 -3.31 45.83 -23.43
CA ILE A 61 -3.57 46.56 -22.18
C ILE A 61 -3.51 48.05 -22.48
N ASP A 62 -4.65 48.73 -22.37
CA ASP A 62 -4.77 50.18 -22.45
C ASP A 62 -4.86 50.73 -21.02
N ILE A 63 -3.83 51.45 -20.56
CA ILE A 63 -3.77 51.98 -19.19
C ILE A 63 -4.30 53.42 -19.23
N ASN A 64 -5.54 53.62 -18.78
CA ASN A 64 -6.08 54.95 -18.51
C ASN A 64 -6.69 55.05 -17.09
N LYS A 65 -5.98 55.83 -16.26
CA LYS A 65 -6.42 56.76 -15.19
C LYS A 65 -7.48 56.31 -14.17
N ASN A 66 -7.01 56.21 -12.93
CA ASN A 66 -7.73 56.06 -11.66
C ASN A 66 -8.90 57.06 -11.46
N ASP A 67 -10.08 56.53 -11.16
CA ASP A 67 -11.22 57.23 -10.56
C ASP A 67 -11.36 56.79 -9.07
N PRO A 68 -11.45 57.71 -8.07
CA PRO A 68 -11.48 57.34 -6.65
C PRO A 68 -12.78 56.73 -6.13
N ASN A 69 -13.76 56.40 -6.98
CA ASN A 69 -15.11 55.97 -6.56
C ASN A 69 -15.52 54.55 -6.98
N SER A 70 -14.60 53.66 -7.37
CA SER A 70 -14.96 52.25 -7.58
C SER A 70 -14.83 51.43 -6.29
N ALA A 71 -15.87 50.65 -6.02
CA ALA A 71 -15.99 49.73 -4.89
C ALA A 71 -14.73 48.88 -4.67
N ILE A 72 -14.54 48.50 -3.40
CA ILE A 72 -13.57 47.55 -2.85
C ILE A 72 -13.13 46.54 -3.92
N ASN A 73 -11.85 46.59 -4.31
CA ASN A 73 -11.21 45.54 -5.08
C ASN A 73 -11.28 44.25 -4.24
N THR A 74 -12.29 43.43 -4.51
CA THR A 74 -12.24 41.99 -4.27
C THR A 74 -10.91 41.49 -4.80
N ILE A 75 -10.12 40.89 -3.92
CA ILE A 75 -9.00 40.03 -4.32
C ILE A 75 -9.64 39.01 -5.25
N TYR A 76 -9.40 39.15 -6.55
CA TYR A 76 -9.70 38.12 -7.51
C TYR A 76 -8.91 36.90 -7.02
N SER A 77 -9.62 35.94 -6.44
CA SER A 77 -9.22 34.54 -6.51
C SER A 77 -8.85 34.32 -7.97
N ASP A 78 -7.66 33.78 -8.23
CA ASP A 78 -7.41 33.13 -9.51
C ASP A 78 -8.68 32.36 -9.85
N PRO A 79 -9.27 32.53 -11.06
CA PRO A 79 -10.34 31.64 -11.45
C PRO A 79 -9.80 30.23 -11.22
N LEU A 80 -10.56 29.38 -10.54
CA LEU A 80 -10.30 27.94 -10.42
C LEU A 80 -10.25 27.39 -11.85
N GLY A 81 -9.13 27.62 -12.53
CA GLY A 81 -8.84 27.09 -13.83
C GLY A 81 -8.89 25.59 -13.69
N GLU A 82 -9.46 24.92 -14.68
CA GLU A 82 -9.38 23.47 -14.79
C GLU A 82 -7.91 23.08 -14.66
N ASN A 83 -7.51 22.66 -13.46
CA ASN A 83 -6.17 22.18 -13.16
C ASN A 83 -6.05 20.83 -13.86
N LYS A 84 -5.81 20.85 -15.17
CA LYS A 84 -5.57 19.66 -15.97
C LYS A 84 -4.33 18.97 -15.42
N ILE A 85 -4.49 17.78 -14.86
CA ILE A 85 -3.38 17.10 -14.21
C ILE A 85 -2.59 16.39 -15.29
N SER A 86 -1.44 16.95 -15.65
CA SER A 86 -0.60 16.37 -16.70
C SER A 86 0.17 15.14 -16.23
N ILE A 87 0.59 15.10 -14.96
CA ILE A 87 1.45 14.05 -14.41
C ILE A 87 0.90 13.59 -13.06
N VAL A 88 0.76 12.27 -12.88
CA VAL A 88 0.29 11.66 -11.63
C VAL A 88 1.09 10.41 -11.31
N GLY A 89 1.70 10.35 -10.12
CA GLY A 89 2.41 9.17 -9.63
C GLY A 89 3.18 9.41 -8.34
N LEU A 90 3.97 8.43 -7.95
CA LEU A 90 4.77 8.36 -6.73
C LEU A 90 6.26 8.14 -7.04
N TYR A 91 6.61 7.26 -7.97
CA TYR A 91 8.00 6.93 -8.29
C TYR A 91 8.56 7.82 -9.41
N ASP A 92 9.87 8.04 -9.41
CA ASP A 92 10.54 8.62 -10.56
C ASP A 92 10.63 7.56 -11.68
N PRO A 93 10.31 7.87 -12.95
CA PRO A 93 10.47 6.91 -14.03
C PRO A 93 11.90 6.38 -14.15
N GLU A 94 12.90 7.23 -13.91
CA GLU A 94 14.31 6.85 -14.05
C GLU A 94 14.72 5.76 -13.06
N ASP A 95 14.13 5.72 -11.86
CA ASP A 95 14.41 4.72 -10.82
C ASP A 95 14.19 3.28 -11.32
N HIS A 96 13.33 3.11 -12.33
CA HIS A 96 12.97 1.81 -12.91
C HIS A 96 13.29 1.69 -14.39
N GLY A 97 14.06 2.63 -14.96
CA GLY A 97 14.37 2.66 -16.40
C GLY A 97 13.15 2.99 -17.28
N LEU A 98 12.11 3.56 -16.69
CA LEU A 98 10.88 3.95 -17.38
C LEU A 98 10.99 5.38 -17.92
N ASN A 99 10.12 5.70 -18.87
CA ASN A 99 9.94 7.04 -19.41
C ASN A 99 8.60 7.61 -18.93
N ILE A 100 8.54 8.92 -18.69
CA ILE A 100 7.30 9.63 -18.36
C ILE A 100 6.18 9.41 -19.40
N ASP A 101 6.52 9.12 -20.65
CA ASP A 101 5.59 8.80 -21.75
C ASP A 101 5.12 7.34 -21.79
N MET A 102 5.41 6.51 -20.78
CA MET A 102 5.14 5.06 -20.79
C MET A 102 3.68 4.64 -21.09
N TRP A 103 2.72 5.56 -20.91
CA TRP A 103 1.29 5.37 -21.19
C TRP A 103 0.79 6.18 -22.38
N SER A 104 1.59 7.10 -22.94
CA SER A 104 1.14 8.10 -23.92
C SER A 104 0.51 7.48 -25.18
N ASN A 105 0.98 6.30 -25.59
CA ASN A 105 0.51 5.57 -26.76
C ASN A 105 -0.47 4.43 -26.44
N SER A 106 -0.82 4.22 -25.17
CA SER A 106 -1.61 3.07 -24.76
C SER A 106 -3.11 3.29 -24.96
N ASP A 107 -3.81 2.26 -25.46
CA ASP A 107 -5.26 2.30 -25.60
C ASP A 107 -5.95 2.14 -24.23
N GLY A 108 -6.70 3.17 -23.85
CA GLY A 108 -7.46 3.22 -22.61
C GLY A 108 -8.51 2.11 -22.41
N ASN A 109 -9.05 1.51 -23.47
CA ASN A 109 -9.94 0.36 -23.37
C ASN A 109 -9.20 -0.91 -23.00
N GLU A 110 -8.00 -1.13 -23.54
CA GLU A 110 -7.17 -2.28 -23.17
C GLU A 110 -6.70 -2.18 -21.72
N ILE A 111 -6.27 -0.98 -21.30
CA ILE A 111 -5.94 -0.68 -19.89
C ILE A 111 -7.11 -1.06 -18.98
N LYS A 112 -8.33 -0.60 -19.30
CA LYS A 112 -9.54 -0.94 -18.51
C LYS A 112 -9.75 -2.45 -18.44
N LEU A 113 -9.63 -3.16 -19.56
CA LEU A 113 -9.85 -4.61 -19.61
C LEU A 113 -8.88 -5.35 -18.70
N ILE A 114 -7.59 -5.05 -18.79
CA ILE A 114 -6.56 -5.72 -17.99
C ILE A 114 -6.73 -5.36 -16.52
N LEU A 115 -6.82 -4.08 -16.16
CA LEU A 115 -6.93 -3.66 -14.76
C LEU A 115 -8.20 -4.20 -14.08
N ASN A 116 -9.34 -4.26 -14.79
CA ASN A 116 -10.56 -4.87 -14.25
C ASN A 116 -10.44 -6.39 -14.05
N LYS A 117 -9.59 -7.07 -14.84
CA LYS A 117 -9.28 -8.49 -14.64
C LYS A 117 -8.37 -8.68 -13.44
N LEU A 118 -7.27 -7.91 -13.36
CA LEU A 118 -6.33 -7.94 -12.24
C LEU A 118 -7.02 -7.62 -10.90
N ASP A 119 -8.01 -6.73 -10.89
CA ASP A 119 -8.75 -6.41 -9.67
C ASP A 119 -9.56 -7.60 -9.11
N LYS A 120 -9.88 -8.60 -9.94
CA LYS A 120 -10.59 -9.82 -9.52
C LYS A 120 -9.67 -10.98 -9.17
N THR A 121 -8.35 -10.81 -9.35
CA THR A 121 -7.34 -11.83 -9.16
C THR A 121 -6.61 -11.60 -7.82
N ASN A 122 -6.28 -12.68 -7.11
CA ASN A 122 -5.47 -12.60 -5.90
C ASN A 122 -3.99 -12.58 -6.29
N LEU A 123 -3.53 -11.43 -6.78
CA LEU A 123 -2.15 -11.27 -7.26
C LEU A 123 -1.12 -11.66 -6.20
N SER A 124 -0.08 -12.36 -6.63
CA SER A 124 1.06 -12.67 -5.78
C SER A 124 1.77 -11.39 -5.33
N LYS A 125 2.67 -11.52 -4.35
CA LYS A 125 3.47 -10.38 -3.91
C LYS A 125 4.29 -9.80 -5.06
N ASP A 126 4.85 -10.67 -5.91
CA ASP A 126 5.67 -10.26 -7.05
C ASP A 126 4.88 -9.54 -8.13
N SER A 127 3.68 -10.05 -8.44
CA SER A 127 2.74 -9.37 -9.33
C SER A 127 2.36 -7.99 -8.82
N ASN A 128 2.11 -7.85 -7.50
CA ASN A 128 1.78 -6.57 -6.90
C ASN A 128 2.96 -5.58 -6.96
N GLU A 129 4.21 -6.02 -6.72
CA GLU A 129 5.38 -5.15 -6.80
C GLU A 129 5.58 -4.57 -8.22
N ILE A 130 5.36 -5.38 -9.27
CA ILE A 130 5.44 -4.88 -10.66
C ILE A 130 4.24 -3.97 -10.98
N LEU A 131 3.06 -4.27 -10.47
CA LEU A 131 1.86 -3.44 -10.65
C LEU A 131 2.00 -2.08 -9.96
N ASP A 132 2.59 -2.05 -8.75
CA ASP A 132 2.94 -0.85 -8.00
C ASP A 132 3.83 0.06 -8.87
N ILE A 133 4.90 -0.51 -9.45
CA ILE A 133 5.79 0.24 -10.36
C ILE A 133 5.02 0.75 -11.57
N ALA A 134 4.24 -0.09 -12.24
CA ALA A 134 3.52 0.28 -13.45
C ALA A 134 2.50 1.42 -13.22
N LEU A 135 1.67 1.30 -12.18
CA LEU A 135 0.59 2.26 -11.91
C LEU A 135 1.07 3.52 -11.20
N LEU A 136 2.02 3.39 -10.27
CA LEU A 136 2.43 4.47 -9.38
C LEU A 136 3.71 5.17 -9.85
N THR A 137 4.29 4.84 -11.01
CA THR A 137 5.34 5.69 -11.61
C THR A 137 4.73 7.01 -12.12
N ASN A 138 5.45 8.12 -11.93
CA ASN A 138 5.07 9.42 -12.48
C ASN A 138 5.02 9.37 -14.01
N SER A 139 3.86 9.61 -14.59
CA SER A 139 3.71 9.52 -16.04
C SER A 139 2.71 10.53 -16.57
N TYR A 140 2.83 10.83 -17.86
CA TYR A 140 1.70 11.35 -18.62
C TYR A 140 0.59 10.30 -18.67
N LEU A 141 -0.63 10.80 -18.86
CA LEU A 141 -1.83 9.98 -18.93
C LEU A 141 -2.00 9.40 -20.35
N PRO A 142 -2.65 8.23 -20.50
CA PRO A 142 -3.02 7.74 -21.81
C PRO A 142 -3.92 8.73 -22.55
N LYS A 143 -3.65 8.95 -23.84
CA LYS A 143 -4.37 9.94 -24.65
C LYS A 143 -5.60 9.37 -25.34
N GLU A 144 -5.62 8.06 -25.58
CA GLU A 144 -6.66 7.40 -26.35
C GLU A 144 -7.63 6.63 -25.45
N ASN A 145 -8.93 6.73 -25.74
CA ASN A 145 -9.99 5.87 -25.20
C ASN A 145 -10.17 5.82 -23.66
N ILE A 146 -9.53 6.69 -22.88
CA ILE A 146 -9.75 6.82 -21.43
C ILE A 146 -9.66 8.28 -20.98
N THR A 147 -10.48 8.65 -20.00
CA THR A 147 -10.44 9.99 -19.39
C THR A 147 -9.43 10.03 -18.24
N GLU A 148 -8.90 11.23 -17.97
CA GLU A 148 -8.01 11.50 -16.83
C GLU A 148 -8.59 10.98 -15.51
N GLU A 149 -9.83 11.38 -15.19
CA GLU A 149 -10.55 10.93 -14.00
C GLU A 149 -10.59 9.39 -13.92
N LYS A 150 -10.87 8.71 -15.04
CA LYS A 150 -11.04 7.27 -15.05
C LYS A 150 -9.73 6.53 -14.84
N PHE A 151 -8.63 7.01 -15.42
CA PHE A 151 -7.30 6.43 -15.21
C PHE A 151 -6.82 6.65 -13.77
N ILE A 152 -7.02 7.85 -13.23
CA ILE A 152 -6.68 8.16 -11.83
C ILE A 152 -7.51 7.31 -10.87
N ASP A 153 -8.81 7.09 -11.11
CA ASP A 153 -9.66 6.21 -10.27
C ASP A 153 -9.10 4.78 -10.18
N PHE A 154 -8.45 4.24 -11.23
CA PHE A 154 -7.76 2.95 -11.13
C PHE A 154 -6.59 2.99 -10.14
N LYS A 155 -5.74 4.02 -10.21
CA LYS A 155 -4.63 4.22 -9.26
C LYS A 155 -5.15 4.34 -7.82
N LEU A 156 -6.19 5.15 -7.61
CA LEU A 156 -6.77 5.35 -6.27
C LEU A 156 -7.42 4.08 -5.72
N LYS A 157 -8.15 3.33 -6.55
CA LYS A 157 -8.74 2.03 -6.15
C LYS A 157 -7.67 1.02 -5.77
N TYR A 158 -6.60 0.96 -6.56
CA TYR A 158 -5.47 0.09 -6.27
C TYR A 158 -4.82 0.43 -4.92
N LEU A 159 -4.54 1.71 -4.66
CA LEU A 159 -4.01 2.18 -3.37
C LEU A 159 -4.93 1.82 -2.18
N ILE A 160 -6.24 2.04 -2.33
CA ILE A 160 -7.24 1.70 -1.30
C ILE A 160 -7.26 0.18 -1.04
N LYS A 161 -7.17 -0.64 -2.10
CA LYS A 161 -7.16 -2.09 -1.99
C LYS A 161 -5.88 -2.61 -1.31
N ASN A 162 -4.72 -2.03 -1.63
CA ASN A 162 -3.44 -2.40 -1.03
C ASN A 162 -3.39 -2.02 0.47
N ASN A 163 -4.11 -0.97 0.86
CA ASN A 163 -4.24 -0.51 2.25
C ASN A 163 -2.88 -0.26 2.97
N ASP A 164 -1.82 0.06 2.22
CA ASP A 164 -0.56 0.51 2.79
C ASP A 164 -0.65 2.01 3.08
N LYS A 165 -0.82 2.35 4.36
CA LYS A 165 -1.00 3.73 4.82
C LYS A 165 0.20 4.62 4.47
N ASN A 166 1.43 4.08 4.49
CA ASN A 166 2.63 4.85 4.17
C ASN A 166 2.71 5.16 2.67
N LEU A 167 2.35 4.17 1.84
CA LEU A 167 2.26 4.33 0.40
C LEU A 167 1.20 5.38 0.02
N ILE A 168 0.00 5.26 0.61
CA ILE A 168 -1.10 6.21 0.42
C ILE A 168 -0.68 7.63 0.82
N LYS A 169 -0.08 7.78 2.01
CA LYS A 169 0.41 9.08 2.49
C LYS A 169 1.42 9.68 1.49
N SER A 170 2.42 8.90 1.10
CA SER A 170 3.47 9.35 0.16
C SER A 170 2.88 9.78 -1.19
N TYR A 171 1.90 9.01 -1.69
CA TYR A 171 1.18 9.35 -2.92
C TYR A 171 0.39 10.65 -2.78
N LEU A 172 -0.35 10.85 -1.69
CA LEU A 172 -1.15 12.07 -1.48
C LEU A 172 -0.27 13.32 -1.40
N ILE A 173 0.89 13.26 -0.74
CA ILE A 173 1.84 14.38 -0.66
C ILE A 173 2.39 14.71 -2.05
N LYS A 174 2.87 13.70 -2.80
CA LYS A 174 3.46 13.93 -4.12
C LYS A 174 2.43 14.48 -5.13
N ASN A 175 1.15 14.20 -4.91
CA ASN A 175 0.05 14.59 -5.78
C ASN A 175 -0.92 15.56 -5.09
N GLU A 176 -0.45 16.47 -4.24
CA GLU A 176 -1.30 17.34 -3.40
C GLU A 176 -2.37 18.12 -4.20
N LYS A 177 -2.04 18.53 -5.43
CA LYS A 177 -2.91 19.35 -6.30
C LYS A 177 -3.96 18.54 -7.07
N ASN A 178 -3.95 17.21 -6.93
CA ASN A 178 -4.87 16.34 -7.66
C ASN A 178 -6.28 16.44 -7.08
N ILE A 179 -7.20 17.01 -7.88
CA ILE A 179 -8.60 17.23 -7.50
C ILE A 179 -9.37 15.92 -7.20
N TYR A 180 -8.93 14.79 -7.77
CA TYR A 180 -9.54 13.48 -7.60
C TYR A 180 -9.13 12.77 -6.30
N ASN A 181 -8.19 13.33 -5.53
CA ASN A 181 -7.70 12.71 -4.29
C ASN A 181 -8.73 12.63 -3.16
N SER A 182 -9.90 13.28 -3.27
CA SER A 182 -10.92 13.28 -2.19
C SER A 182 -11.27 11.88 -1.70
N LYS A 183 -11.38 10.90 -2.60
CA LYS A 183 -11.70 9.51 -2.26
C LYS A 183 -10.60 8.87 -1.42
N LEU A 184 -9.33 9.11 -1.79
CA LEU A 184 -8.18 8.55 -1.11
C LEU A 184 -7.91 9.23 0.23
N ILE A 185 -8.08 10.56 0.31
CA ILE A 185 -7.99 11.31 1.58
C ILE A 185 -9.07 10.81 2.55
N LYS A 186 -10.32 10.67 2.10
CA LYS A 186 -11.42 10.13 2.92
C LYS A 186 -11.10 8.74 3.45
N PHE A 187 -10.60 7.86 2.59
CA PHE A 187 -10.19 6.52 3.00
C PHE A 187 -9.10 6.57 4.08
N TYR A 188 -8.05 7.37 3.86
CA TYR A 188 -6.93 7.53 4.79
C TYR A 188 -7.38 8.04 6.17
N ILE A 189 -8.14 9.14 6.22
CA ILE A 189 -8.58 9.72 7.50
C ILE A 189 -9.60 8.83 8.20
N ASN A 190 -10.51 8.19 7.45
CA ASN A 190 -11.52 7.31 8.04
C ASN A 190 -10.88 6.07 8.64
N ASP A 191 -9.94 5.43 7.94
CA ASP A 191 -9.31 4.23 8.49
C ASP A 191 -8.60 4.52 9.82
N TYR A 192 -7.86 5.64 9.95
CA TYR A 192 -7.31 6.02 11.24
C TYR A 192 -8.38 6.37 12.28
N ALA A 193 -9.42 7.11 11.89
CA ALA A 193 -10.49 7.52 12.80
C ALA A 193 -11.28 6.32 13.35
N GLU A 194 -11.55 5.31 12.51
CA GLU A 194 -12.23 4.06 12.85
C GLU A 194 -11.46 3.22 13.87
N ASN A 195 -10.15 3.41 13.99
CA ASN A 195 -9.30 2.75 14.98
C ASN A 195 -8.95 3.68 16.17
N SER A 196 -9.68 4.79 16.33
CA SER A 196 -9.44 5.79 17.39
C SER A 196 -8.06 6.46 17.34
N GLU A 197 -7.40 6.43 16.19
CA GLU A 197 -6.09 7.05 15.96
C GLU A 197 -6.25 8.46 15.35
N LEU A 198 -7.04 9.32 16.00
CA LEU A 198 -7.40 10.65 15.46
C LEU A 198 -6.19 11.54 15.21
N GLU A 199 -5.15 11.47 16.05
CA GLU A 199 -3.90 12.22 15.85
C GLU A 199 -3.25 11.84 14.50
N ASN A 200 -3.22 10.55 14.15
CA ASN A 200 -2.66 10.08 12.89
C ASN A 200 -3.54 10.44 11.69
N ALA A 201 -4.86 10.46 11.87
CA ALA A 201 -5.79 10.96 10.86
C ALA A 201 -5.51 12.45 10.55
N CYS A 202 -5.29 13.27 11.58
CA CYS A 202 -5.08 14.71 11.43
C CYS A 202 -3.74 15.10 10.79
N LYS A 203 -2.69 14.27 10.92
CA LYS A 203 -1.34 14.53 10.36
C LYS A 203 -1.35 14.79 8.85
N ILE A 204 -2.30 14.23 8.10
CA ILE A 204 -2.34 14.44 6.65
C ILE A 204 -2.60 15.90 6.27
N PHE A 205 -3.32 16.65 7.12
CA PHE A 205 -3.67 18.06 6.84
C PHE A 205 -2.51 19.04 7.06
N ASP A 206 -1.45 18.61 7.73
CA ASP A 206 -0.21 19.39 7.83
C ASP A 206 0.59 19.37 6.52
N GLU A 207 0.39 18.33 5.69
CA GLU A 207 1.17 18.06 4.48
C GLU A 207 0.35 18.21 3.19
N VAL A 208 -0.97 18.00 3.24
CA VAL A 208 -1.86 18.02 2.07
C VAL A 208 -2.97 19.04 2.29
N LYS A 209 -3.04 20.03 1.40
CA LYS A 209 -4.10 21.06 1.39
C LYS A 209 -5.18 20.69 0.39
N TYR A 210 -6.36 20.32 0.87
CA TYR A 210 -7.50 19.96 0.02
C TYR A 210 -8.78 20.60 0.54
N PHE A 211 -9.43 21.43 -0.28
CA PHE A 211 -10.62 22.20 0.12
C PHE A 211 -11.89 21.83 -0.66
N GLY A 212 -11.80 20.94 -1.64
CA GLY A 212 -12.90 20.61 -2.57
C GLY A 212 -13.96 19.65 -2.03
N ASN A 213 -13.98 19.36 -0.72
CA ASN A 213 -14.97 18.44 -0.16
C ASN A 213 -15.36 18.76 1.29
N ASP A 214 -16.66 19.00 1.51
CA ASP A 214 -17.26 19.33 2.80
C ASP A 214 -16.89 18.38 3.94
N TYR A 215 -16.87 17.06 3.68
CA TYR A 215 -16.53 16.08 4.72
C TYR A 215 -15.07 16.20 5.15
N ILE A 216 -14.17 16.38 4.18
CA ILE A 216 -12.73 16.57 4.46
C ILE A 216 -12.52 17.88 5.21
N ASN A 217 -13.20 18.96 4.79
CA ASN A 217 -13.11 20.26 5.43
C ASN A 217 -13.63 20.21 6.88
N LYS A 218 -14.77 19.54 7.12
CA LYS A 218 -15.29 19.30 8.48
C LYS A 218 -14.28 18.53 9.34
N PHE A 219 -13.64 17.50 8.78
CA PHE A 219 -12.63 16.75 9.49
C PHE A 219 -11.41 17.62 9.82
N GLN A 220 -10.95 18.43 8.87
CA GLN A 220 -9.85 19.36 9.05
C GLN A 220 -10.15 20.42 10.12
N ILE A 221 -11.35 21.01 10.12
CA ILE A 221 -11.80 21.95 11.16
C ILE A 221 -11.73 21.27 12.53
N TYR A 222 -12.27 20.06 12.68
CA TYR A 222 -12.16 19.30 13.92
C TYR A 222 -10.70 19.09 14.34
N CYS A 223 -9.81 18.70 13.42
CA CYS A 223 -8.39 18.54 13.70
C CYS A 223 -7.73 19.83 14.18
N LEU A 224 -8.06 20.98 13.60
CA LEU A 224 -7.55 22.28 14.05
C LEU A 224 -8.00 22.60 15.48
N ILE A 225 -9.26 22.28 15.84
CA ILE A 225 -9.76 22.45 17.20
C ILE A 225 -9.00 21.56 18.19
N ASP A 226 -8.81 20.28 17.86
CA ASP A 226 -8.09 19.32 18.70
C ASP A 226 -6.62 19.73 18.91
N GLN A 227 -5.99 20.28 17.85
CA GLN A 227 -4.65 20.87 17.89
C GLN A 227 -4.59 22.25 18.57
N LYS A 228 -5.72 22.75 19.13
CA LYS A 228 -5.85 24.06 19.80
C LYS A 228 -5.63 25.27 18.88
N LYS A 229 -5.74 25.09 17.57
CA LYS A 229 -5.67 26.13 16.54
C LYS A 229 -7.06 26.74 16.27
N ARG A 230 -7.67 27.31 17.31
CA ARG A 230 -9.09 27.74 17.28
C ARG A 230 -9.38 28.85 16.26
N GLU A 231 -8.49 29.83 16.10
CA GLU A 231 -8.68 30.92 15.15
C GLU A 231 -8.70 30.42 13.70
N GLU A 232 -7.81 29.48 13.37
CA GLU A 232 -7.73 28.84 12.05
C GLU A 232 -8.96 27.94 11.80
N ALA A 233 -9.43 27.23 12.82
CA ALA A 233 -10.65 26.43 12.75
C ALA A 233 -11.88 27.31 12.48
N GLN A 234 -12.00 28.44 13.18
CA GLN A 234 -13.09 29.40 12.99
C GLN A 234 -13.06 29.98 11.57
N LEU A 235 -11.89 30.44 11.11
CA LEU A 235 -11.74 30.98 9.77
C LEU A 235 -12.14 29.96 8.69
N LEU A 236 -11.67 28.72 8.80
CA LEU A 236 -12.02 27.66 7.85
C LEU A 236 -13.52 27.34 7.90
N PHE A 237 -14.11 27.29 9.10
CA PHE A 237 -15.54 27.08 9.26
C PHE A 237 -16.36 28.19 8.58
N ASP A 238 -16.03 29.47 8.82
CA ASP A 238 -16.72 30.61 8.24
C ASP A 238 -16.60 30.61 6.71
N LEU A 239 -15.42 30.33 6.16
CA LEU A 239 -15.24 30.16 4.71
C LEU A 239 -16.13 29.04 4.14
N ASN A 240 -16.22 27.90 4.83
CA ASN A 240 -17.09 26.81 4.39
C ASN A 240 -18.58 27.21 4.43
N LYS A 241 -19.02 27.94 5.46
CA LYS A 241 -20.38 28.49 5.55
C LYS A 241 -20.70 29.41 4.37
N GLU A 242 -19.79 30.32 4.02
CA GLU A 242 -19.94 31.22 2.87
C GLU A 242 -19.98 30.47 1.54
N THR A 243 -19.29 29.33 1.42
CA THR A 243 -19.37 28.46 0.23
C THR A 243 -20.61 27.57 0.17
N GLY A 244 -21.51 27.64 1.15
CA GLY A 244 -22.79 26.92 1.18
C GLY A 244 -22.82 25.67 2.05
N LEU A 245 -21.88 25.51 3.00
CA LEU A 245 -21.94 24.43 3.97
C LEU A 245 -23.12 24.63 4.93
N GLU A 246 -24.07 23.70 4.92
CA GLU A 246 -25.20 23.66 5.87
C GLU A 246 -25.30 22.28 6.51
N ASP A 247 -25.06 22.20 7.82
CA ASP A 247 -25.17 20.96 8.59
C ASP A 247 -25.41 21.26 10.07
N ASP A 248 -26.68 21.42 10.45
CA ASP A 248 -27.09 21.75 11.83
C ASP A 248 -26.47 20.83 12.89
N PHE A 249 -26.29 19.54 12.58
CA PHE A 249 -25.68 18.59 13.49
C PHE A 249 -24.21 18.97 13.71
N TYR A 250 -23.45 19.16 12.64
CA TYR A 250 -22.04 19.53 12.72
C TYR A 250 -21.84 20.90 13.39
N GLU A 251 -22.66 21.89 13.04
CA GLU A 251 -22.60 23.24 13.60
C GLU A 251 -22.87 23.24 15.11
N ASN A 252 -23.84 22.45 15.58
CA ASN A 252 -24.07 22.29 17.01
C ASN A 252 -22.83 21.72 17.73
N LYS A 253 -22.21 20.68 17.17
CA LYS A 253 -21.01 20.07 17.77
C LYS A 253 -19.81 21.02 17.73
N PHE A 254 -19.63 21.74 16.63
CA PHE A 254 -18.60 22.77 16.48
C PHE A 254 -18.74 23.85 17.54
N ASN A 255 -19.94 24.43 17.71
CA ASN A 255 -20.20 25.48 18.68
C ASN A 255 -19.89 25.05 20.12
N PHE A 256 -20.17 23.79 20.46
CA PHE A 256 -19.81 23.23 21.77
C PHE A 256 -18.29 23.07 21.92
N LEU A 257 -17.60 22.50 20.91
CA LEU A 257 -16.15 22.32 20.94
C LEU A 257 -15.38 23.65 20.96
N MET A 258 -15.97 24.71 20.39
CA MET A 258 -15.47 26.08 20.43
C MET A 258 -15.84 26.84 21.71
N GLU A 259 -16.62 26.22 22.61
CA GLU A 259 -17.09 26.80 23.88
C GLU A 259 -18.05 28.00 23.72
N TYR A 260 -18.73 28.11 22.58
CA TYR A 260 -19.78 29.12 22.37
C TYR A 260 -21.10 28.74 23.04
N ILE A 261 -21.30 27.45 23.30
CA ILE A 261 -22.45 26.91 24.04
C ILE A 261 -21.98 25.98 25.15
N GLU A 262 -22.70 25.96 26.27
CA GLU A 262 -22.34 25.13 27.43
C GLU A 262 -22.60 23.63 27.21
N LYS A 263 -23.55 23.27 26.33
CA LYS A 263 -23.96 21.88 26.07
C LYS A 263 -24.29 21.68 24.61
N ALA A 264 -23.71 20.64 24.00
CA ALA A 264 -24.16 20.14 22.70
C ALA A 264 -25.52 19.44 22.83
N ASP A 265 -26.22 19.28 21.70
CA ASP A 265 -27.38 18.41 21.67
C ASP A 265 -26.96 16.95 21.95
N GLY A 266 -27.81 16.16 22.60
CA GLY A 266 -27.51 14.75 22.89
C GLY A 266 -27.62 13.84 21.67
N LYS A 267 -27.74 14.39 20.45
CA LYS A 267 -28.02 13.59 19.25
C LYS A 267 -26.81 12.77 18.84
N ILE A 268 -27.07 11.52 18.47
CA ILE A 268 -26.09 10.58 17.93
C ILE A 268 -26.29 10.45 16.43
N SER A 269 -25.21 10.49 15.66
CA SER A 269 -25.23 10.27 14.21
C SER A 269 -24.21 9.20 13.82
N ASP A 270 -24.68 8.12 13.21
CA ASP A 270 -23.87 7.03 12.65
C ASP A 270 -23.70 7.15 11.12
N LYS A 271 -23.98 8.34 10.56
CA LYS A 271 -23.90 8.61 9.11
C LYS A 271 -22.48 8.44 8.55
N ASN A 272 -21.47 8.79 9.33
CA ASN A 272 -20.05 8.66 9.02
C ASN A 272 -19.23 8.67 10.32
N ILE A 273 -17.95 8.32 10.21
CA ILE A 273 -17.06 8.18 11.39
C ILE A 273 -16.83 9.51 12.11
N LEU A 274 -16.69 10.63 11.41
CA LEU A 274 -16.52 11.94 12.04
C LEU A 274 -17.75 12.33 12.87
N ASN A 275 -18.95 12.18 12.31
CA ASN A 275 -20.19 12.49 13.00
C ASN A 275 -20.34 11.63 14.27
N PHE A 276 -20.02 10.35 14.17
CA PHE A 276 -20.08 9.44 15.31
C PHE A 276 -19.05 9.81 16.38
N HIS A 277 -17.82 10.14 15.96
CA HIS A 277 -16.78 10.63 16.84
C HIS A 277 -17.21 11.91 17.57
N LEU A 278 -17.80 12.88 16.85
CA LEU A 278 -18.30 14.11 17.45
C LEU A 278 -19.45 13.84 18.42
N SER A 279 -20.36 12.90 18.12
CA SER A 279 -21.39 12.46 19.07
C SER A 279 -20.80 11.92 20.37
N HIS A 280 -19.76 11.07 20.27
CA HIS A 280 -19.04 10.57 21.44
C HIS A 280 -18.32 11.70 22.19
N ARG A 281 -17.63 12.59 21.48
CA ARG A 281 -16.76 13.60 22.07
C ARG A 281 -17.52 14.72 22.78
N THR A 282 -18.71 15.05 22.29
CA THR A 282 -19.52 16.20 22.76
C THR A 282 -20.62 15.83 23.74
N ASN A 283 -20.77 14.55 24.08
CA ASN A 283 -21.79 14.08 25.02
C ASN A 283 -21.14 13.28 26.15
N SER A 284 -21.21 13.78 27.39
CA SER A 284 -20.68 13.08 28.57
C SER A 284 -21.42 11.79 28.90
N ASP A 285 -22.70 11.71 28.51
CA ASP A 285 -23.58 10.57 28.76
C ASP A 285 -23.74 9.72 27.48
N PHE A 286 -22.68 9.63 26.68
CA PHE A 286 -22.72 8.90 25.41
C PHE A 286 -22.99 7.41 25.63
N THR A 287 -24.10 6.93 25.07
CA THR A 287 -24.46 5.51 25.03
C THR A 287 -24.90 5.12 23.63
N TYR A 288 -24.32 4.06 23.09
CA TYR A 288 -24.73 3.51 21.80
C TYR A 288 -24.80 1.99 21.90
N GLN A 289 -25.93 1.41 21.47
CA GLN A 289 -26.13 -0.03 21.45
C GLN A 289 -26.10 -0.51 19.99
N PRO A 290 -25.02 -1.17 19.57
CA PRO A 290 -24.94 -1.73 18.23
C PRO A 290 -25.99 -2.81 17.98
N ASN A 291 -26.42 -2.90 16.73
CA ASN A 291 -27.35 -3.92 16.27
C ASN A 291 -26.87 -4.53 14.93
N LYS A 292 -27.65 -5.46 14.37
CA LYS A 292 -27.32 -6.17 13.12
C LYS A 292 -27.13 -5.25 11.91
N ASN A 293 -27.70 -4.04 11.94
CA ASN A 293 -27.60 -3.04 10.88
C ASN A 293 -26.51 -2.00 11.15
N THR A 294 -25.85 -2.02 12.31
CA THR A 294 -24.77 -1.09 12.63
C THR A 294 -23.60 -1.29 11.65
N PRO A 295 -23.14 -0.22 10.97
CA PRO A 295 -22.04 -0.32 10.02
C PRO A 295 -20.74 -0.83 10.63
N LYS A 296 -19.93 -1.56 9.85
CA LYS A 296 -18.63 -2.11 10.29
C LYS A 296 -17.69 -1.06 10.87
N PHE A 297 -17.65 0.14 10.29
CA PHE A 297 -16.79 1.22 10.77
C PHE A 297 -17.16 1.71 12.19
N ILE A 298 -18.45 1.63 12.56
CA ILE A 298 -18.91 1.95 13.91
C ILE A 298 -18.47 0.87 14.89
N TRP A 299 -18.53 -0.41 14.50
CA TRP A 299 -18.01 -1.51 15.32
C TRP A 299 -16.53 -1.35 15.62
N ARG A 300 -15.71 -1.05 14.59
CA ARG A 300 -14.27 -0.79 14.75
C ARG A 300 -14.02 0.36 15.72
N TYR A 301 -14.76 1.46 15.57
CA TYR A 301 -14.61 2.63 16.43
C TYR A 301 -14.99 2.34 17.88
N LEU A 302 -16.09 1.64 18.11
CA LEU A 302 -16.53 1.29 19.45
C LEU A 302 -15.53 0.36 20.14
N SER A 303 -14.98 -0.61 19.39
CA SER A 303 -13.94 -1.52 19.88
C SER A 303 -12.69 -0.75 20.28
N SER A 304 -12.10 0.00 19.35
CA SER A 304 -10.87 0.77 19.58
C SER A 304 -11.01 1.89 20.62
N SER A 305 -12.22 2.42 20.81
CA SER A 305 -12.53 3.40 21.86
C SER A 305 -12.90 2.78 23.22
N ASN A 306 -12.92 1.44 23.36
CA ASN A 306 -13.44 0.74 24.55
C ASN A 306 -14.87 1.15 24.93
N LEU A 307 -15.75 1.34 23.94
CA LEU A 307 -17.15 1.71 24.11
C LEU A 307 -18.11 0.53 23.90
N LEU A 308 -17.58 -0.66 23.60
CA LEU A 308 -18.35 -1.89 23.52
C LEU A 308 -18.83 -2.32 24.92
N GLU A 309 -19.97 -3.01 24.95
CA GLU A 309 -20.52 -3.54 26.18
C GLU A 309 -19.60 -4.64 26.74
N ASN A 310 -19.38 -4.61 28.05
CA ASN A 310 -18.55 -5.62 28.71
C ASN A 310 -19.20 -7.01 28.57
N ILE A 311 -18.41 -8.00 28.16
CA ILE A 311 -18.87 -9.37 27.96
C ILE A 311 -19.53 -9.99 29.20
N ASP A 312 -19.13 -9.60 30.40
CA ASP A 312 -19.62 -10.12 31.67
C ASP A 312 -21.06 -9.70 31.98
N THR A 313 -21.52 -8.57 31.42
CA THR A 313 -22.88 -8.04 31.66
C THR A 313 -23.92 -8.65 30.73
N ILE A 314 -23.48 -9.39 29.72
CA ILE A 314 -24.35 -9.88 28.64
C ILE A 314 -25.26 -10.98 29.16
N ASN A 315 -26.56 -10.86 28.88
CA ASN A 315 -27.56 -11.87 29.21
C ASN A 315 -27.41 -13.09 28.28
N LEU A 316 -27.21 -14.27 28.87
CA LEU A 316 -27.05 -15.52 28.11
C LEU A 316 -28.36 -16.02 27.47
N GLU A 317 -29.50 -15.51 27.90
CA GLU A 317 -30.81 -15.83 27.30
C GLU A 317 -31.07 -15.02 26.01
N ASP A 318 -30.28 -13.97 25.76
CA ASP A 318 -30.40 -13.14 24.57
C ASP A 318 -29.58 -13.73 23.41
N ALA A 319 -30.22 -14.67 22.71
CA ALA A 319 -29.66 -15.31 21.52
C ALA A 319 -29.20 -14.31 20.44
N GLU A 320 -29.91 -13.19 20.28
CA GLU A 320 -29.55 -12.19 19.27
C GLU A 320 -28.27 -11.47 19.66
N LYS A 321 -28.13 -11.11 20.93
CA LYS A 321 -26.94 -10.46 21.47
C LYS A 321 -25.71 -11.35 21.37
N ILE A 322 -25.83 -12.63 21.69
CA ILE A 322 -24.74 -13.60 21.60
C ILE A 322 -24.27 -13.76 20.14
N SER A 323 -25.22 -13.92 19.22
CA SER A 323 -24.91 -14.01 17.78
C SER A 323 -24.21 -12.73 17.28
N LEU A 324 -24.59 -11.57 17.81
CA LEU A 324 -23.94 -10.30 17.50
C LEU A 324 -22.48 -10.25 17.95
N ILE A 325 -22.18 -10.77 19.14
CA ILE A 325 -20.80 -10.86 19.65
C ILE A 325 -19.97 -11.83 18.84
N GLU A 326 -20.52 -13.01 18.50
CA GLU A 326 -19.83 -13.99 17.65
C GLU A 326 -19.42 -13.36 16.31
N LYS A 327 -20.34 -12.63 15.68
CA LYS A 327 -20.07 -11.88 14.44
C LYS A 327 -19.06 -10.77 14.65
N ALA A 328 -19.19 -10.00 15.72
CA ALA A 328 -18.24 -8.93 16.03
C ALA A 328 -16.83 -9.47 16.31
N THR A 329 -16.71 -10.64 16.94
CA THR A 329 -15.44 -11.36 17.16
C THR A 329 -14.85 -11.86 15.85
N HIS A 330 -15.68 -12.40 14.95
CA HIS A 330 -15.24 -12.78 13.59
C HIS A 330 -14.64 -11.60 12.83
N GLU A 331 -15.25 -10.42 12.96
CA GLU A 331 -14.76 -9.16 12.39
C GLU A 331 -13.67 -8.49 13.25
N GLN A 332 -13.14 -9.19 14.27
CA GLN A 332 -12.04 -8.76 15.15
C GLN A 332 -12.34 -7.51 16.01
N ASN A 333 -13.62 -7.20 16.25
CA ASN A 333 -14.03 -6.11 17.13
C ASN A 333 -14.12 -6.51 18.61
N TYR A 334 -14.20 -7.80 18.90
CA TYR A 334 -13.93 -8.38 20.21
C TYR A 334 -12.76 -9.35 20.09
N GLU A 335 -12.00 -9.53 21.17
CA GLU A 335 -11.00 -10.58 21.22
C GLU A 335 -11.66 -11.96 21.28
N GLU A 336 -11.08 -12.96 20.61
CA GLU A 336 -11.55 -14.36 20.71
C GLU A 336 -11.62 -14.82 22.17
N LYS A 337 -10.67 -14.38 23.00
CA LYS A 337 -10.65 -14.69 24.43
C LYS A 337 -11.92 -14.20 25.14
N GLU A 338 -12.42 -13.01 24.82
CA GLU A 338 -13.64 -12.46 25.42
C GLU A 338 -14.85 -13.32 25.03
N LEU A 339 -14.98 -13.69 23.75
CA LEU A 339 -16.02 -14.63 23.30
C LEU A 339 -15.95 -15.96 24.06
N PHE A 340 -14.74 -16.46 24.32
CA PHE A 340 -14.56 -17.70 25.05
C PHE A 340 -14.82 -17.59 26.55
N GLU A 341 -14.61 -16.42 27.17
CA GLU A 341 -15.09 -16.16 28.53
C GLU A 341 -16.62 -16.13 28.58
N LEU A 342 -17.30 -15.56 27.56
CA LEU A 342 -18.76 -15.67 27.43
C LEU A 342 -19.21 -17.13 27.39
N TYR A 343 -18.58 -17.95 26.56
CA TYR A 343 -18.91 -19.37 26.44
C TYR A 343 -18.72 -20.15 27.74
N LYS A 344 -17.75 -19.79 28.58
CA LYS A 344 -17.54 -20.43 29.90
C LYS A 344 -18.67 -20.13 30.90
N ARG A 345 -19.45 -19.06 30.70
CA ARG A 345 -20.56 -18.69 31.58
C ARG A 345 -21.79 -19.58 31.40
N PHE A 346 -21.91 -20.30 30.27
CA PHE A 346 -23.00 -21.25 30.04
C PHE A 346 -22.94 -22.43 31.03
N GLN A 347 -24.09 -22.80 31.57
CA GLN A 347 -24.20 -23.90 32.53
C GLN A 347 -24.68 -25.17 31.82
N PHE A 348 -23.76 -26.13 31.66
CA PHE A 348 -24.07 -27.45 31.13
C PHE A 348 -23.97 -28.52 32.21
N ASN A 349 -24.84 -29.52 32.14
CA ASN A 349 -24.75 -30.65 33.06
C ASN A 349 -23.66 -31.64 32.63
N ILE A 350 -23.20 -32.47 33.58
CA ILE A 350 -22.12 -33.43 33.34
C ILE A 350 -22.48 -34.41 32.21
N ASN A 351 -23.75 -34.84 32.09
CA ASN A 351 -24.16 -35.75 31.04
C ASN A 351 -24.04 -35.12 29.64
N GLN A 352 -24.31 -33.82 29.49
CA GLN A 352 -24.11 -33.08 28.24
C GLN A 352 -22.64 -32.97 27.87
N LEU A 353 -21.76 -32.70 28.84
CA LEU A 353 -20.31 -32.63 28.62
C LEU A 353 -19.71 -33.99 28.24
N LEU A 354 -20.16 -35.07 28.89
CA LEU A 354 -19.71 -36.43 28.58
C LEU A 354 -20.21 -36.91 27.22
N ASN A 355 -21.46 -36.59 26.86
CA ASN A 355 -22.09 -36.97 25.59
C ASN A 355 -22.07 -35.83 24.57
N VAL A 356 -20.98 -35.04 24.57
CA VAL A 356 -20.88 -33.81 23.75
C VAL A 356 -21.14 -34.09 22.27
N LYS A 357 -20.73 -35.26 21.74
CA LYS A 357 -20.82 -35.62 20.32
C LYS A 357 -22.24 -35.62 19.76
N ASP A 358 -23.24 -35.80 20.62
CA ASP A 358 -24.65 -35.80 20.25
C ASP A 358 -25.40 -34.63 20.89
N SER A 359 -25.02 -34.25 22.11
CA SER A 359 -25.72 -33.19 22.85
C SER A 359 -25.63 -31.82 22.17
N TYR A 360 -24.49 -31.46 21.58
CA TYR A 360 -24.33 -30.13 20.95
C TYR A 360 -25.26 -29.91 19.75
N LYS A 361 -25.68 -30.98 19.06
CA LYS A 361 -26.56 -30.90 17.89
C LYS A 361 -28.01 -30.59 18.25
N LEU A 362 -28.38 -30.76 19.52
CA LEU A 362 -29.73 -30.53 20.03
C LEU A 362 -29.90 -29.10 20.58
N LEU A 363 -28.81 -28.33 20.67
CA LEU A 363 -28.78 -26.98 21.22
C LEU A 363 -28.84 -25.94 20.10
N GLN A 364 -29.10 -24.68 20.45
CA GLN A 364 -28.92 -23.58 19.51
C GLN A 364 -27.43 -23.46 19.13
N ASN A 365 -27.13 -22.91 17.96
CA ASN A 365 -25.76 -22.92 17.42
C ASN A 365 -24.72 -22.36 18.40
N TYR A 366 -24.99 -21.21 19.03
CA TYR A 366 -24.07 -20.59 19.99
C TYR A 366 -23.92 -21.41 21.28
N GLU A 367 -25.01 -22.01 21.79
CA GLU A 367 -24.97 -22.91 22.95
C GLU A 367 -24.18 -24.19 22.63
N GLY A 368 -24.38 -24.74 21.43
CA GLY A 368 -23.64 -25.89 20.94
C GLY A 368 -22.14 -25.61 20.83
N ARG A 369 -21.76 -24.42 20.32
CA ARG A 369 -20.36 -23.95 20.31
C ARG A 369 -19.80 -23.79 21.71
N ALA A 370 -20.55 -23.20 22.63
CA ALA A 370 -20.15 -23.05 24.03
C ALA A 370 -19.91 -24.42 24.69
N LEU A 371 -20.80 -25.40 24.47
CA LEU A 371 -20.66 -26.76 24.99
C LEU A 371 -19.42 -27.45 24.40
N LEU A 372 -19.22 -27.36 23.08
CA LEU A 372 -18.04 -27.90 22.41
C LEU A 372 -16.75 -27.31 22.98
N TYR A 373 -16.71 -25.99 23.15
CA TYR A 373 -15.54 -25.28 23.69
C TYR A 373 -15.26 -25.65 25.15
N GLN A 374 -16.28 -25.68 26.01
CA GLN A 374 -16.10 -26.11 27.41
C GLN A 374 -15.59 -27.56 27.51
N ARG A 375 -16.09 -28.47 26.65
CA ARG A 375 -15.57 -29.84 26.63
C ARG A 375 -14.15 -29.92 26.05
N LEU A 376 -13.83 -29.10 25.05
CA LEU A 376 -12.50 -29.01 24.44
C LEU A 376 -11.44 -28.65 25.50
N ILE A 377 -11.66 -27.60 26.29
CA ILE A 377 -10.69 -27.16 27.31
C ILE A 377 -10.50 -28.15 28.48
N LEU A 378 -11.43 -29.09 28.67
CA LEU A 378 -11.36 -30.14 29.69
C LEU A 378 -10.71 -31.45 29.17
N THR A 379 -10.38 -31.52 27.88
CA THR A 379 -9.89 -32.75 27.23
C THR A 379 -8.36 -32.76 27.15
N GLN A 380 -7.76 -33.90 27.44
CA GLN A 380 -6.30 -34.11 27.32
C GLN A 380 -5.91 -35.13 26.24
N ASP A 381 -6.87 -35.95 25.77
CA ASP A 381 -6.64 -36.93 24.71
C ASP A 381 -6.52 -36.23 23.34
N ILE A 382 -5.41 -36.48 22.62
CA ILE A 382 -5.07 -35.80 21.37
C ILE A 382 -6.14 -36.03 20.28
N ASN A 383 -6.66 -37.26 20.16
CA ASN A 383 -7.69 -37.58 19.17
C ASN A 383 -8.98 -36.82 19.46
N GLN A 384 -9.40 -36.75 20.71
CA GLN A 384 -10.58 -36.00 21.13
C GLN A 384 -10.38 -34.49 20.99
N LEU A 385 -9.19 -33.97 21.30
CA LEU A 385 -8.84 -32.56 21.08
C LEU A 385 -9.02 -32.17 19.61
N LEU A 386 -8.41 -32.94 18.69
CA LEU A 386 -8.53 -32.70 17.25
C LEU A 386 -9.98 -32.82 16.76
N ASP A 387 -10.73 -33.83 17.22
CA ASP A 387 -12.14 -34.02 16.84
C ASP A 387 -13.03 -32.86 17.27
N LEU A 388 -12.85 -32.39 18.51
CA LEU A 388 -13.62 -31.27 19.08
C LEU A 388 -13.23 -29.94 18.43
N SER A 389 -11.93 -29.68 18.22
CA SER A 389 -11.44 -28.51 17.50
C SER A 389 -11.99 -28.46 16.08
N TYR A 390 -11.98 -29.58 15.36
CA TYR A 390 -12.56 -29.68 14.03
C TYR A 390 -14.06 -29.38 14.03
N LYS A 391 -14.83 -30.00 14.95
CA LYS A 391 -16.28 -29.77 15.08
C LYS A 391 -16.64 -28.33 15.43
N LEU A 392 -15.88 -27.73 16.35
CA LEU A 392 -16.06 -26.34 16.73
C LEU A 392 -15.78 -25.41 15.55
N LYS A 393 -14.65 -25.61 14.85
CA LYS A 393 -14.30 -24.84 13.65
C LYS A 393 -15.34 -24.98 12.55
N ASP A 394 -15.81 -26.19 12.27
CA ASP A 394 -16.88 -26.47 11.30
C ASP A 394 -18.19 -25.76 11.68
N SER A 395 -18.52 -25.69 12.98
CA SER A 395 -19.69 -24.94 13.45
C SER A 395 -19.57 -23.43 13.20
N PHE A 396 -18.39 -22.83 13.36
CA PHE A 396 -18.17 -21.42 13.02
C PHE A 396 -18.25 -21.19 11.49
N ILE A 397 -17.69 -22.10 10.68
CA ILE A 397 -17.75 -22.01 9.21
C ILE A 397 -19.20 -22.04 8.70
N LYS A 398 -20.04 -22.92 9.25
CA LYS A 398 -21.46 -23.03 8.85
C LYS A 398 -22.24 -21.73 9.01
N ASP A 399 -21.87 -20.91 9.98
CA ASP A 399 -22.49 -19.62 10.26
C ASP A 399 -21.71 -18.44 9.65
N ASN A 400 -20.70 -18.71 8.81
CA ASN A 400 -19.78 -17.73 8.20
C ASN A 400 -19.12 -16.80 9.23
N ILE A 401 -18.68 -17.37 10.35
CA ILE A 401 -17.99 -16.67 11.45
C ILE A 401 -16.67 -17.35 11.81
N GLU A 402 -16.02 -17.99 10.83
CA GLU A 402 -14.84 -18.84 11.00
C GLU A 402 -13.64 -18.17 11.67
N ASN A 403 -13.46 -16.86 11.50
CA ASN A 403 -12.37 -16.10 12.11
C ASN A 403 -12.48 -15.92 13.63
N ALA A 404 -13.64 -16.19 14.24
CA ALA A 404 -13.83 -16.04 15.69
C ALA A 404 -13.15 -17.13 16.54
N PHE A 405 -12.41 -18.06 15.93
CA PHE A 405 -11.71 -19.15 16.61
C PHE A 405 -10.31 -19.42 16.03
N ASN A 406 -9.79 -18.58 15.14
CA ASN A 406 -8.52 -18.86 14.45
C ASN A 406 -7.33 -18.85 15.41
N ILE A 407 -7.25 -17.85 16.27
CA ILE A 407 -6.12 -17.62 17.17
C ILE A 407 -6.10 -18.69 18.26
N GLU A 408 -7.24 -18.92 18.92
CA GLU A 408 -7.34 -19.93 19.97
C GLU A 408 -7.18 -21.34 19.40
N LEU A 409 -7.72 -21.63 18.20
CA LEU A 409 -7.47 -22.91 17.52
C LEU A 409 -5.98 -23.12 17.26
N LYS A 410 -5.29 -22.13 16.70
CA LYS A 410 -3.86 -22.21 16.41
C LYS A 410 -3.06 -22.47 17.68
N LYS A 411 -3.41 -21.81 18.79
CA LYS A 411 -2.79 -22.02 20.10
C LYS A 411 -3.01 -23.45 20.62
N ILE A 412 -4.21 -24.01 20.46
CA ILE A 412 -4.51 -25.39 20.83
C ILE A 412 -3.70 -26.37 19.98
N LEU A 413 -3.67 -26.18 18.66
CA LEU A 413 -2.96 -27.07 17.73
C LEU A 413 -1.44 -27.01 17.93
N ASN A 414 -0.87 -25.85 18.24
CA ASN A 414 0.56 -25.71 18.53
C ASN A 414 1.03 -26.50 19.76
N ASN A 415 0.13 -26.92 20.65
CA ASN A 415 0.46 -27.74 21.82
C ASN A 415 0.46 -29.25 21.51
N ILE A 416 0.21 -29.65 20.27
CA ILE A 416 0.16 -31.05 19.83
C ILE A 416 1.41 -31.34 19.01
N ASP A 417 2.14 -32.41 19.34
CA ASP A 417 3.29 -32.84 18.56
C ASP A 417 2.82 -33.37 17.19
N LYS A 418 3.49 -32.93 16.11
CA LYS A 418 3.13 -33.29 14.73
C LYS A 418 3.09 -34.81 14.50
N GLU A 419 3.94 -35.55 15.20
CA GLU A 419 4.04 -37.02 15.09
C GLU A 419 2.83 -37.73 15.71
N ASP A 420 2.15 -37.10 16.67
CA ASP A 420 0.98 -37.64 17.35
C ASP A 420 -0.33 -37.34 16.60
N VAL A 421 -0.27 -36.59 15.50
CA VAL A 421 -1.45 -36.24 14.69
C VAL A 421 -1.86 -37.41 13.79
N PRO A 422 -3.08 -37.97 13.96
CA PRO A 422 -3.58 -39.02 13.09
C PRO A 422 -3.74 -38.57 11.63
N SER A 423 -3.59 -39.50 10.69
CA SER A 423 -3.65 -39.20 9.25
C SER A 423 -4.96 -38.51 8.83
N ASN A 424 -6.09 -38.82 9.46
CA ASN A 424 -7.40 -38.24 9.16
C ASN A 424 -7.55 -36.77 9.59
N TYR A 425 -6.66 -36.24 10.45
CA TYR A 425 -6.65 -34.83 10.85
C TYR A 425 -5.43 -34.06 10.32
N SER A 426 -4.51 -34.70 9.60
CA SER A 426 -3.28 -34.10 9.08
C SER A 426 -3.52 -32.81 8.26
N SER A 427 -4.45 -32.82 7.31
CA SER A 427 -4.76 -31.65 6.49
C SER A 427 -5.34 -30.49 7.30
N PHE A 428 -6.21 -30.80 8.26
CA PHE A 428 -6.79 -29.80 9.17
C PHE A 428 -5.70 -29.16 10.04
N TYR A 429 -4.79 -29.97 10.59
CA TYR A 429 -3.68 -29.51 11.42
C TYR A 429 -2.75 -28.56 10.65
N VAL A 430 -2.30 -28.97 9.46
CA VAL A 430 -1.37 -28.17 8.64
C VAL A 430 -2.02 -26.86 8.19
N TYR A 431 -3.24 -26.92 7.65
CA TYR A 431 -3.94 -25.76 7.11
C TYR A 431 -4.14 -24.64 8.15
N ASN A 432 -4.47 -24.98 9.40
CA ASN A 432 -4.74 -23.99 10.44
C ASN A 432 -3.46 -23.50 11.15
N LEU A 433 -2.30 -24.12 10.92
CA LEU A 433 -1.01 -23.66 11.46
C LEU A 433 -0.20 -22.81 10.48
N THR A 434 -0.37 -23.00 9.18
CA THR A 434 0.38 -22.26 8.15
C THR A 434 0.05 -20.77 8.18
N THR A 435 1.04 -19.97 8.57
CA THR A 435 1.12 -18.54 8.26
C THR A 435 2.17 -18.41 7.15
N PRO A 436 1.93 -17.70 6.04
CA PRO A 436 2.96 -17.50 5.02
C PRO A 436 4.04 -16.58 5.60
N ILE A 437 5.03 -17.17 6.26
CA ILE A 437 6.25 -16.49 6.68
C ILE A 437 7.30 -16.82 5.62
N LEU A 438 7.51 -15.88 4.70
CA LEU A 438 8.64 -15.88 3.79
C LEU A 438 9.89 -15.53 4.60
N GLU A 439 10.60 -16.55 5.09
CA GLU A 439 11.94 -16.36 5.64
C GLU A 439 12.86 -15.78 4.56
N LYS A 440 13.58 -14.69 4.89
CA LYS A 440 14.66 -14.17 4.04
C LYS A 440 15.77 -15.21 3.95
N LYS A 441 15.74 -16.03 2.90
CA LYS A 441 16.78 -17.02 2.61
C LYS A 441 18.02 -16.33 2.08
N ASN A 442 19.18 -16.60 2.69
CA ASN A 442 20.46 -16.10 2.20
C ASN A 442 20.82 -16.79 0.87
N ILE A 443 21.34 -16.02 -0.08
CA ILE A 443 21.77 -16.53 -1.40
C ILE A 443 23.01 -17.42 -1.24
N LYS A 444 22.92 -18.70 -1.63
CA LYS A 444 24.08 -19.59 -1.71
C LYS A 444 24.66 -19.60 -3.12
N ILE A 445 25.94 -19.27 -3.21
CA ILE A 445 26.70 -19.27 -4.47
C ILE A 445 27.26 -20.66 -4.76
N ASN A 446 27.03 -21.16 -5.98
CA ASN A 446 27.59 -22.39 -6.52
C ASN A 446 28.26 -22.14 -7.88
N ASN A 447 29.57 -21.92 -7.88
CA ASN A 447 30.35 -21.66 -9.11
C ASN A 447 30.49 -22.86 -10.05
N LYS A 448 29.86 -24.01 -9.76
CA LYS A 448 29.77 -25.14 -10.70
C LYS A 448 28.64 -24.97 -11.73
N ILE A 449 27.68 -24.10 -11.45
CA ILE A 449 26.48 -23.86 -12.26
C ILE A 449 26.45 -22.37 -12.62
N ILE A 450 26.20 -22.02 -13.88
CA ILE A 450 26.34 -20.63 -14.36
C ILE A 450 25.35 -19.71 -13.65
N HIS A 451 24.06 -20.03 -13.67
CA HIS A 451 23.01 -19.20 -13.05
C HIS A 451 23.08 -19.12 -11.51
N GLN A 452 23.83 -19.99 -10.84
CA GLN A 452 24.03 -19.96 -9.37
C GLN A 452 25.40 -19.39 -8.97
N SER A 453 26.17 -18.91 -9.94
CA SER A 453 27.55 -18.50 -9.72
C SER A 453 27.66 -17.13 -9.06
N LYS A 454 28.89 -16.76 -8.70
CA LYS A 454 29.21 -15.42 -8.18
C LYS A 454 28.88 -14.28 -9.15
N LEU A 455 28.54 -14.58 -10.40
CA LEU A 455 28.09 -13.58 -11.37
C LEU A 455 26.78 -12.92 -10.96
N LEU A 456 25.94 -13.56 -10.14
CA LEU A 456 24.73 -12.93 -9.61
C LEU A 456 25.01 -11.63 -8.85
N LYS A 457 26.18 -11.52 -8.18
CA LYS A 457 26.62 -10.30 -7.49
C LYS A 457 26.80 -9.10 -8.41
N TYR A 458 26.92 -9.32 -9.72
CA TYR A 458 26.94 -8.22 -10.68
C TYR A 458 25.63 -7.42 -10.64
N PHE A 459 24.49 -8.11 -10.50
CA PHE A 459 23.17 -7.50 -10.49
C PHE A 459 22.75 -6.91 -9.13
N GLU A 460 23.51 -7.20 -8.05
CA GLU A 460 23.30 -6.60 -6.72
C GLU A 460 23.87 -5.17 -6.65
N ASP A 461 25.13 -5.00 -7.05
CA ASP A 461 25.88 -3.75 -6.86
C ASP A 461 26.26 -3.03 -8.17
N GLN A 462 25.78 -3.50 -9.33
CA GLN A 462 26.21 -3.06 -10.67
C GLN A 462 27.75 -2.96 -10.78
N ASN A 463 28.43 -4.09 -10.50
CA ASN A 463 29.89 -4.18 -10.53
C ASN A 463 30.48 -3.77 -11.92
N ASP A 464 31.73 -3.29 -11.98
CA ASP A 464 32.41 -2.94 -13.24
C ASP A 464 32.27 -4.07 -14.31
N VAL A 465 31.75 -3.72 -15.49
CA VAL A 465 31.58 -4.61 -16.66
C VAL A 465 32.86 -5.40 -16.95
N LYS A 466 34.04 -4.79 -16.85
CA LYS A 466 35.32 -5.48 -17.09
C LYS A 466 35.58 -6.59 -16.07
N LYS A 467 35.25 -6.35 -14.80
CA LYS A 467 35.37 -7.34 -13.73
C LYS A 467 34.39 -8.49 -13.96
N ALA A 468 33.16 -8.18 -14.38
CA ALA A 468 32.16 -9.18 -14.73
C ALA A 468 32.62 -10.05 -15.92
N GLU A 469 33.20 -9.44 -16.97
CA GLU A 469 33.79 -10.15 -18.11
C GLU A 469 34.90 -11.11 -17.69
N ASP A 470 35.82 -10.66 -16.83
CA ASP A 470 36.91 -11.49 -16.34
C ASP A 470 36.40 -12.68 -15.52
N ASP A 471 35.41 -12.45 -14.66
CA ASP A 471 34.79 -13.49 -13.84
C ASP A 471 33.98 -14.48 -14.68
N LEU A 472 33.24 -13.99 -15.68
CA LEU A 472 32.53 -14.81 -16.65
C LEU A 472 33.52 -15.68 -17.44
N ASN A 473 34.61 -15.09 -17.91
CA ASN A 473 35.63 -15.82 -18.67
C ASN A 473 36.33 -16.93 -17.86
N LYS A 474 36.54 -16.71 -16.55
CA LYS A 474 37.06 -17.72 -15.62
C LYS A 474 36.04 -18.86 -15.44
N LEU A 475 34.78 -18.52 -15.22
CA LEU A 475 33.69 -19.48 -15.06
C LEU A 475 33.49 -20.33 -16.33
N LEU A 476 33.39 -19.71 -17.50
CA LEU A 476 33.23 -20.41 -18.78
C LEU A 476 34.42 -21.33 -19.10
N LYS A 477 35.63 -20.96 -18.66
CA LYS A 477 36.82 -21.84 -18.78
C LYS A 477 36.67 -23.12 -17.96
N SER A 478 36.10 -23.05 -16.75
CA SER A 478 35.82 -24.24 -15.94
C SER A 478 34.66 -25.06 -16.49
N ILE A 479 33.57 -24.42 -16.91
CA ILE A 479 32.40 -25.10 -17.50
C ILE A 479 32.79 -25.84 -18.76
N LYS A 480 33.57 -25.23 -19.66
CA LYS A 480 34.05 -25.90 -20.90
C LYS A 480 34.88 -27.16 -20.65
N LYS A 481 35.53 -27.28 -19.49
CA LYS A 481 36.29 -28.49 -19.13
C LYS A 481 35.37 -29.62 -18.67
N ASN A 482 34.18 -29.30 -18.18
CA ASN A 482 33.18 -30.27 -17.76
C ASN A 482 32.35 -30.70 -18.97
N LYS A 483 32.61 -31.91 -19.48
CA LYS A 483 31.91 -32.44 -20.66
C LYS A 483 30.45 -32.80 -20.39
N ASP A 484 30.08 -32.99 -19.12
CA ASP A 484 28.73 -33.40 -18.71
C ASP A 484 27.84 -32.20 -18.36
N TYR A 485 28.32 -30.96 -18.59
CA TYR A 485 27.55 -29.77 -18.29
C TYR A 485 26.49 -29.52 -19.36
N ASN A 486 25.22 -29.57 -18.96
CA ASN A 486 24.09 -29.19 -19.80
C ASN A 486 23.69 -27.74 -19.48
N VAL A 487 23.68 -26.89 -20.50
CA VAL A 487 23.23 -25.50 -20.39
C VAL A 487 21.73 -25.49 -20.15
N SER A 488 21.30 -24.82 -19.07
CA SER A 488 19.88 -24.62 -18.79
C SER A 488 19.38 -23.27 -19.34
N ILE A 489 18.05 -23.12 -19.45
CA ILE A 489 17.43 -21.84 -19.79
C ILE A 489 17.81 -20.75 -18.77
N LYS A 490 17.88 -21.09 -17.48
CA LYS A 490 18.35 -20.18 -16.43
C LYS A 490 19.80 -19.70 -16.65
N ASP A 491 20.67 -20.54 -17.22
CA ASP A 491 22.00 -20.11 -17.61
C ASP A 491 21.96 -19.11 -18.78
N LEU A 492 21.08 -19.33 -19.76
CA LEU A 492 20.89 -18.42 -20.88
C LEU A 492 20.36 -17.06 -20.40
N ILE A 493 19.34 -17.05 -19.53
CA ILE A 493 18.80 -15.84 -18.88
C ILE A 493 19.93 -15.00 -18.28
N LEU A 494 20.78 -15.59 -17.43
CA LEU A 494 21.87 -14.86 -16.80
C LEU A 494 22.86 -14.29 -17.83
N LEU A 495 23.22 -15.10 -18.84
CA LEU A 495 24.20 -14.71 -19.84
C LEU A 495 23.67 -13.61 -20.77
N GLU A 496 22.41 -13.68 -21.18
CA GLU A 496 21.79 -12.65 -22.01
C GLU A 496 21.65 -11.33 -21.27
N SER A 497 21.26 -11.35 -19.99
CA SER A 497 21.21 -10.12 -19.18
C SER A 497 22.59 -9.49 -19.03
N LEU A 498 23.65 -10.28 -18.83
CA LEU A 498 25.03 -9.76 -18.81
C LEU A 498 25.42 -9.14 -20.18
N VAL A 499 25.07 -9.81 -21.28
CA VAL A 499 25.35 -9.31 -22.64
C VAL A 499 24.58 -8.03 -22.94
N SER A 500 23.33 -7.92 -22.47
CA SER A 500 22.50 -6.71 -22.58
C SER A 500 23.20 -5.52 -21.92
N ASP A 501 23.85 -5.74 -20.78
CA ASP A 501 24.61 -4.71 -20.05
C ASP A 501 26.02 -4.46 -20.64
N GLY A 502 26.34 -5.08 -21.78
CA GLY A 502 27.59 -4.87 -22.51
C GLY A 502 28.74 -5.83 -22.17
N VAL A 503 28.52 -6.86 -21.35
CA VAL A 503 29.54 -7.88 -21.02
C VAL A 503 29.82 -8.76 -22.24
N VAL A 504 31.07 -8.82 -22.69
CA VAL A 504 31.43 -9.57 -23.90
C VAL A 504 31.78 -11.03 -23.62
N ILE A 505 31.00 -11.95 -24.19
CA ILE A 505 31.35 -13.39 -24.24
C ILE A 505 32.39 -13.64 -25.34
N LYS A 506 33.59 -14.12 -24.96
CA LYS A 506 34.66 -14.47 -25.90
C LYS A 506 34.18 -15.49 -26.95
N LYS A 507 34.50 -15.26 -28.22
CA LYS A 507 34.09 -16.09 -29.38
C LYS A 507 34.27 -17.59 -29.18
N LYS A 508 35.35 -18.02 -28.52
CA LYS A 508 35.65 -19.44 -28.21
C LYS A 508 34.64 -20.15 -27.29
N TYR A 509 33.75 -19.40 -26.63
CA TYR A 509 32.69 -19.90 -25.76
C TYR A 509 31.30 -19.70 -26.36
N LYS A 510 31.11 -18.82 -27.36
CA LYS A 510 29.78 -18.52 -27.93
C LYS A 510 29.07 -19.77 -28.45
N ASN A 511 29.79 -20.67 -29.11
CA ASN A 511 29.22 -21.90 -29.66
C ASN A 511 28.71 -22.90 -28.59
N MET A 512 28.93 -22.63 -27.30
CA MET A 512 28.38 -23.44 -26.21
C MET A 512 26.92 -23.08 -25.90
N PHE A 513 26.44 -21.93 -26.39
CA PHE A 513 25.14 -21.36 -26.05
C PHE A 513 24.32 -21.13 -27.33
N GLN A 514 23.04 -21.42 -27.26
CA GLN A 514 22.07 -21.08 -28.29
C GLN A 514 21.19 -19.98 -27.71
N PHE A 515 21.51 -18.73 -28.07
CA PHE A 515 20.75 -17.55 -27.66
C PHE A 515 19.50 -17.39 -28.54
N ASP A 516 18.64 -16.43 -28.17
CA ASP A 516 17.43 -16.07 -28.93
C ASP A 516 16.42 -17.23 -29.06
N GLN A 517 16.39 -18.10 -28.05
CA GLN A 517 15.42 -19.21 -27.97
C GLN A 517 14.09 -18.79 -27.33
N SER A 518 13.99 -17.54 -26.91
CA SER A 518 12.83 -16.98 -26.23
C SER A 518 11.66 -16.76 -27.19
N ASN A 519 10.51 -17.34 -26.88
CA ASN A 519 9.28 -17.19 -27.65
C ASN A 519 8.40 -16.10 -27.04
N VAL A 520 8.72 -14.82 -27.29
CA VAL A 520 7.89 -13.70 -26.85
C VAL A 520 6.55 -13.72 -27.60
N PRO A 521 5.40 -13.70 -26.92
CA PRO A 521 4.08 -13.63 -27.56
C PRO A 521 3.93 -12.44 -28.51
N THR A 522 3.28 -12.64 -29.66
CA THR A 522 3.15 -11.63 -30.72
C THR A 522 2.43 -10.36 -30.25
N ASP A 523 1.43 -10.49 -29.38
CA ASP A 523 0.72 -9.37 -28.77
C ASP A 523 1.66 -8.47 -27.96
N ILE A 524 2.57 -9.06 -27.18
CA ILE A 524 3.56 -8.29 -26.40
C ILE A 524 4.62 -7.65 -27.31
N GLN A 525 5.05 -8.35 -28.36
CA GLN A 525 5.98 -7.77 -29.34
C GLN A 525 5.40 -6.52 -29.99
N LEU A 526 4.09 -6.51 -30.29
CA LEU A 526 3.41 -5.34 -30.84
C LEU A 526 3.43 -4.16 -29.85
N LEU A 527 3.14 -4.41 -28.57
CA LEU A 527 3.21 -3.37 -27.53
C LEU A 527 4.61 -2.76 -27.39
N ILE A 528 5.66 -3.60 -27.44
CA ILE A 528 7.06 -3.15 -27.41
C ILE A 528 7.36 -2.25 -28.62
N ASN A 529 6.96 -2.67 -29.82
CA ASN A 529 7.18 -1.92 -31.05
C ASN A 529 6.42 -0.58 -31.07
N ASN A 530 5.26 -0.51 -30.41
CA ASN A 530 4.45 0.70 -30.26
C ASN A 530 4.93 1.62 -29.12
N ASN A 531 5.98 1.23 -28.39
CA ASN A 531 6.48 1.92 -27.21
C ASN A 531 5.44 2.05 -26.07
N GLU A 532 4.60 1.03 -25.90
CA GLU A 532 3.57 0.97 -24.87
C GLU A 532 4.10 0.26 -23.60
N VAL A 533 5.17 0.80 -23.02
CA VAL A 533 5.91 0.16 -21.92
C VAL A 533 5.01 -0.11 -20.71
N GLY A 534 4.09 0.81 -20.38
CA GLY A 534 3.12 0.60 -19.30
C GLY A 534 2.22 -0.61 -19.53
N MET A 535 1.76 -0.82 -20.77
CA MET A 535 0.96 -1.99 -21.14
C MET A 535 1.78 -3.28 -21.06
N VAL A 536 3.05 -3.25 -21.49
CA VAL A 536 3.93 -4.42 -21.34
C VAL A 536 4.05 -4.86 -19.88
N LEU A 537 4.22 -3.91 -18.95
CA LEU A 537 4.25 -4.21 -17.52
C LEU A 537 2.92 -4.81 -17.02
N LEU A 538 1.76 -4.29 -17.45
CA LEU A 538 0.47 -4.88 -17.08
C LEU A 538 0.31 -6.30 -17.60
N ARG A 539 0.80 -6.59 -18.82
CA ARG A 539 0.80 -7.95 -19.37
C ARG A 539 1.71 -8.87 -18.56
N MET A 540 2.87 -8.40 -18.09
CA MET A 540 3.71 -9.18 -17.18
C MET A 540 2.99 -9.49 -15.87
N VAL A 541 2.32 -8.52 -15.25
CA VAL A 541 1.52 -8.74 -14.04
C VAL A 541 0.42 -9.79 -14.28
N GLU A 542 -0.24 -9.75 -15.43
CA GLU A 542 -1.26 -10.74 -15.80
C GLU A 542 -0.69 -12.15 -15.99
N ILE A 543 0.49 -12.26 -16.58
CA ILE A 543 1.19 -13.54 -16.80
C ILE A 543 1.62 -14.17 -15.47
N ILE A 544 2.18 -13.38 -14.56
CA ILE A 544 2.60 -13.85 -13.23
C ILE A 544 1.36 -14.20 -12.39
N GLY A 545 0.35 -13.32 -12.41
CA GLY A 545 -0.95 -13.58 -11.78
C GLY A 545 -0.85 -13.87 -10.28
N GLU A 546 -1.37 -15.03 -9.87
CA GLU A 546 -1.39 -15.49 -8.47
C GLU A 546 -0.09 -16.22 -8.06
N ASP A 547 0.79 -16.54 -9.01
CA ASP A 547 2.04 -17.25 -8.76
C ASP A 547 3.16 -16.30 -8.32
N ASP A 548 4.04 -16.75 -7.42
CA ASP A 548 5.31 -16.06 -7.16
C ASP A 548 6.30 -16.34 -8.31
N LEU A 549 7.22 -15.40 -8.58
CA LEU A 549 8.23 -15.52 -9.66
C LEU A 549 9.05 -16.81 -9.57
N GLU A 550 9.23 -17.35 -8.37
CA GLU A 550 10.00 -18.58 -8.12
C GLU A 550 9.30 -19.85 -8.62
N ASN A 551 7.97 -19.80 -8.73
CA ASN A 551 7.13 -20.91 -9.16
C ASN A 551 6.89 -20.92 -10.67
N LEU A 552 7.24 -19.83 -11.37
CA LEU A 552 7.12 -19.74 -12.82
C LEU A 552 8.08 -20.72 -13.51
N ASP A 553 7.64 -21.26 -14.64
CA ASP A 553 8.47 -22.11 -15.47
C ASP A 553 9.62 -21.31 -16.11
N SER A 554 10.67 -22.02 -16.49
CA SER A 554 11.90 -21.36 -17.00
C SER A 554 11.70 -20.68 -18.35
N ASP A 555 10.76 -21.13 -19.18
CA ASP A 555 10.47 -20.49 -20.48
C ASP A 555 9.77 -19.15 -20.24
N THR A 556 8.85 -19.11 -19.28
CA THR A 556 8.16 -17.87 -18.88
C THR A 556 9.13 -16.82 -18.36
N LEU A 557 10.00 -17.22 -17.43
CA LEU A 557 11.06 -16.36 -16.91
C LEU A 557 12.02 -15.88 -18.00
N TYR A 558 12.26 -16.73 -18.99
CA TYR A 558 13.19 -16.41 -20.07
C TYR A 558 12.65 -15.29 -20.94
N PHE A 559 11.40 -15.40 -21.42
CA PHE A 559 10.85 -14.34 -22.24
C PHE A 559 10.62 -13.05 -21.45
N MET A 560 10.26 -13.12 -20.18
CA MET A 560 10.18 -11.93 -19.33
C MET A 560 11.53 -11.21 -19.25
N SER A 561 12.63 -11.94 -18.99
CA SER A 561 13.97 -11.35 -18.97
C SER A 561 14.35 -10.77 -20.34
N THR A 562 14.03 -11.45 -21.44
CA THR A 562 14.26 -10.95 -22.80
C THR A 562 13.53 -9.63 -23.05
N ILE A 563 12.26 -9.52 -22.66
CA ILE A 563 11.48 -8.28 -22.81
C ILE A 563 12.10 -7.16 -21.99
N LEU A 564 12.44 -7.40 -20.73
CA LEU A 564 13.02 -6.38 -19.85
C LEU A 564 14.39 -5.91 -20.34
N ASN A 565 15.22 -6.81 -20.87
CA ASN A 565 16.46 -6.46 -21.56
C ASN A 565 16.21 -5.55 -22.77
N HIS A 566 15.24 -5.90 -23.63
CA HIS A 566 14.91 -5.13 -24.82
C HIS A 566 14.44 -3.70 -24.47
N LEU A 567 13.68 -3.57 -23.39
CA LEU A 567 13.16 -2.30 -22.91
C LEU A 567 14.14 -1.54 -22.00
N ASN A 568 15.33 -2.09 -21.73
CA ASN A 568 16.31 -1.57 -20.76
C ASN A 568 15.74 -1.32 -19.35
N LEU A 569 14.82 -2.19 -18.90
CA LEU A 569 14.21 -2.12 -17.57
C LEU A 569 15.06 -2.89 -16.54
N ASP A 570 16.31 -2.46 -16.40
CA ASP A 570 17.36 -3.19 -15.68
C ASP A 570 17.02 -3.38 -14.20
N SER A 571 16.40 -2.38 -13.55
CA SER A 571 16.00 -2.49 -12.14
C SER A 571 15.03 -3.65 -11.91
N ILE A 572 13.96 -3.72 -12.71
CA ILE A 572 12.93 -4.76 -12.61
C ILE A 572 13.53 -6.12 -12.94
N ARG A 573 14.32 -6.17 -14.03
CA ARG A 573 15.03 -7.38 -14.44
C ARG A 573 15.93 -7.91 -13.33
N ASN A 574 16.81 -7.07 -12.78
CA ASN A 574 17.78 -7.48 -11.79
C ASN A 574 17.10 -8.02 -10.53
N HIS A 575 16.00 -7.39 -10.11
CA HIS A 575 15.18 -7.89 -9.02
C HIS A 575 14.69 -9.33 -9.27
N ILE A 576 14.11 -9.58 -10.46
CA ILE A 576 13.64 -10.92 -10.85
C ILE A 576 14.80 -11.93 -10.88
N LEU A 577 15.94 -11.57 -11.48
CA LEU A 577 17.11 -12.45 -11.58
C LEU A 577 17.63 -12.88 -10.20
N LEU A 578 17.78 -11.92 -9.29
CA LEU A 578 18.26 -12.17 -7.93
C LEU A 578 17.26 -12.97 -7.10
N LYS A 579 15.97 -12.91 -7.44
CA LYS A 579 14.95 -13.70 -6.77
C LYS A 579 14.88 -15.15 -7.26
N VAL A 580 15.08 -15.40 -8.56
CA VAL A 580 14.72 -16.69 -9.20
C VAL A 580 15.92 -17.58 -9.57
N LEU A 581 17.10 -17.01 -9.79
CA LEU A 581 18.29 -17.76 -10.19
C LEU A 581 19.09 -18.38 -9.03
N PRO A 582 19.29 -17.73 -7.87
CA PRO A 582 20.15 -18.28 -6.83
C PRO A 582 19.56 -19.51 -6.13
N LEU A 583 20.45 -20.32 -5.54
CA LEU A 583 20.05 -21.42 -4.66
C LEU A 583 19.69 -20.86 -3.28
N LYS A 584 18.42 -21.00 -2.89
CA LYS A 584 17.92 -20.57 -1.58
C LYS A 584 18.03 -21.72 -0.57
N ILE A 585 18.54 -21.45 0.63
CA ILE A 585 18.51 -22.37 1.78
C ILE A 585 17.45 -21.88 2.75
#